data_AF-A0A821I8R5-F1
#
_entry.id   AF-A0A821I8R5-F1
#
_cell.length_a   1.000
_cell.length_b   1.000
_cell.length_c   1.000
_cell.angle_alpha   90.00
_cell.angle_beta   90.00
_cell.angle_gamma   90.00
#
_symmetry.space_group_name_H-M   'P 1'
#
loop_
_entity.id
_entity.type
_entity.pdbx_description
1 polymer ?
#
loop_
_entity_poly.entity_id
_entity_poly.type
_entity_poly.pdbx_seq_one_letter_code
_entity_poly.pdbx_strand_id
1 'polypeptide(L)'
;QIFSLHVNFITRNSYFFSSFLFDSSFDRLESINFEQIQSNTLIAVLSNLSSLPHLASLTIETSNIQEEINDIYRLIFVLPKLKYYRISFPNKCHSITLPLAVNNQCTSIEYLVIDHYCSLNELVSLISYTPKLRRLTVHKIKMNDSNITISPSITLANLNSIFLDFHQTTFNILEIFITEKFPNLKSLFIAGSDDITFLDAYRWEQLILNHFPQLEKFYLVYDDLLDNEEKYPRFTGRSNEFSSSFWIERQWLFEAEIKDTDIEYTICSYRKRWYDDIEDNIANRDVKHSTFTNLTFECVPSSMFEEVMPKEIERVLTITKIYHLEILEKKFSIPALIQVVNLLPDITTLKIHSLSTDETTELTLKELLI
;
A
#
# COMPACT_ATOMS: atom_id res chain seq x y z
N GLN A 1 -26.27 8.93 -26.52
CA GLN A 1 -25.58 7.62 -26.42
C GLN A 1 -24.82 7.62 -25.11
N ILE A 2 -24.88 6.51 -24.37
CA ILE A 2 -24.35 6.42 -23.01
C ILE A 2 -23.00 5.71 -23.09
N PHE A 3 -21.94 6.37 -22.61
CA PHE A 3 -20.57 5.84 -22.59
C PHE A 3 -20.14 5.34 -21.21
N SER A 4 -20.69 5.93 -20.15
CA SER A 4 -20.46 5.54 -18.78
C SER A 4 -21.78 5.52 -18.02
N LEU A 5 -21.96 4.52 -17.18
CA LEU A 5 -23.12 4.37 -16.31
C LEU A 5 -22.64 4.27 -14.87
N HIS A 6 -23.09 5.21 -14.04
CA HIS A 6 -22.87 5.20 -12.60
C HIS A 6 -24.22 4.97 -11.92
N VAL A 7 -24.29 3.94 -11.08
CA VAL A 7 -25.51 3.59 -10.35
C VAL A 7 -25.17 3.39 -8.88
N ASN A 8 -25.85 4.16 -8.04
CA ASN A 8 -25.80 4.00 -6.60
C ASN A 8 -27.11 3.35 -6.10
N PHE A 9 -26.99 2.19 -5.45
CA PHE A 9 -28.09 1.35 -5.00
C PHE A 9 -28.58 1.65 -3.58
N ILE A 10 -28.20 2.79 -2.98
CA ILE A 10 -28.74 3.26 -1.68
C ILE A 10 -30.27 3.32 -1.69
N THR A 11 -30.89 3.56 -2.85
CA THR A 11 -32.35 3.55 -2.99
C THR A 11 -32.86 2.12 -3.26
N ARG A 12 -33.96 1.72 -2.60
CA ARG A 12 -34.58 0.36 -2.58
C ARG A 12 -35.07 -0.20 -3.94
N ASN A 13 -34.43 0.13 -5.06
CA ASN A 13 -34.81 -0.29 -6.40
C ASN A 13 -34.05 -1.54 -6.88
N SER A 14 -33.78 -2.51 -5.98
CA SER A 14 -33.18 -3.80 -6.34
C SER A 14 -33.99 -4.54 -7.43
N TYR A 15 -35.32 -4.41 -7.38
CA TYR A 15 -36.20 -5.01 -8.37
C TYR A 15 -36.02 -4.46 -9.80
N PHE A 16 -35.80 -3.15 -9.94
CA PHE A 16 -35.63 -2.54 -11.27
C PHE A 16 -34.44 -3.17 -12.00
N PHE A 17 -33.30 -3.25 -11.34
CA PHE A 17 -32.07 -3.78 -11.93
C PHE A 17 -32.07 -5.29 -12.10
N SER A 18 -32.81 -6.04 -11.27
CA SER A 18 -33.01 -7.47 -11.49
C SER A 18 -33.71 -7.79 -12.82
N SER A 19 -34.51 -6.84 -13.33
CA SER A 19 -35.23 -6.95 -14.60
C SER A 19 -34.66 -6.08 -15.73
N PHE A 20 -33.61 -5.31 -15.44
CA PHE A 20 -33.07 -4.33 -16.39
C PHE A 20 -32.27 -5.04 -17.48
N LEU A 21 -32.66 -4.81 -18.73
CA LEU A 21 -31.97 -5.30 -19.91
C LEU A 21 -31.26 -4.14 -20.61
N PHE A 22 -29.97 -4.31 -20.88
CA PHE A 22 -29.23 -3.40 -21.72
C PHE A 22 -29.69 -3.58 -23.18
N ASP A 23 -30.41 -2.58 -23.70
CA ASP A 23 -30.79 -2.51 -25.11
C ASP A 23 -29.74 -1.78 -25.97
N SER A 24 -30.04 -1.59 -27.25
CA SER A 24 -29.12 -0.95 -28.20
C SER A 24 -28.75 0.50 -27.85
N SER A 25 -29.47 1.15 -26.93
CA SER A 25 -29.09 2.48 -26.41
C SER A 25 -27.76 2.45 -25.65
N PHE A 26 -27.35 1.27 -25.18
CA PHE A 26 -26.12 1.02 -24.43
C PHE A 26 -25.01 0.37 -25.27
N ASP A 27 -25.16 0.26 -26.59
CA ASP A 27 -24.14 -0.35 -27.45
C ASP A 27 -22.75 0.31 -27.30
N ARG A 28 -22.70 1.61 -26.96
CA ARG A 28 -21.44 2.35 -26.74
C ARG A 28 -21.00 2.43 -25.28
N LEU A 29 -21.63 1.68 -24.39
CA LEU A 29 -21.29 1.69 -22.98
C LEU A 29 -19.92 1.05 -22.78
N GLU A 30 -18.97 1.83 -22.27
CA GLU A 30 -17.57 1.43 -22.07
C GLU A 30 -17.23 1.21 -20.59
N SER A 31 -17.94 1.90 -19.68
CA SER A 31 -17.65 1.87 -18.25
C SER A 31 -18.92 1.79 -17.41
N ILE A 32 -18.89 0.94 -16.38
CA ILE A 32 -19.96 0.80 -15.40
C ILE A 32 -19.37 0.90 -13.99
N ASN A 33 -20.01 1.70 -13.13
CA ASN A 33 -19.74 1.72 -11.70
C ASN A 33 -21.03 1.41 -10.93
N PHE A 34 -21.00 0.35 -10.12
CA PHE A 34 -22.06 -0.02 -9.21
C PHE A 34 -21.63 0.22 -7.76
N GLU A 35 -22.33 1.12 -7.08
CA GLU A 35 -22.09 1.43 -5.67
C GLU A 35 -23.18 0.83 -4.78
N GLN A 36 -22.76 0.19 -3.70
CA GLN A 36 -23.61 -0.42 -2.69
C GLN A 36 -24.61 -1.47 -3.21
N ILE A 37 -24.26 -2.16 -4.30
CA ILE A 37 -25.13 -3.18 -4.90
C ILE A 37 -25.20 -4.44 -4.02
N GLN A 38 -26.39 -5.02 -3.88
CA GLN A 38 -26.56 -6.30 -3.21
C GLN A 38 -26.15 -7.46 -4.13
N SER A 39 -25.50 -8.48 -3.59
CA SER A 39 -25.00 -9.66 -4.31
C SER A 39 -25.98 -10.29 -5.30
N ASN A 40 -27.23 -10.53 -4.88
CA ASN A 40 -28.27 -11.12 -5.71
C ASN A 40 -28.64 -10.25 -6.93
N THR A 41 -28.71 -8.94 -6.72
CA THR A 41 -28.98 -7.95 -7.78
C THR A 41 -27.80 -7.88 -8.73
N LEU A 42 -26.58 -7.93 -8.18
CA LEU A 42 -25.35 -7.93 -8.96
C LEU A 42 -25.26 -9.14 -9.88
N ILE A 43 -25.54 -10.36 -9.41
CA ILE A 43 -25.54 -11.56 -10.24
C ILE A 43 -26.52 -11.43 -11.42
N ALA A 44 -27.73 -10.92 -11.16
CA ALA A 44 -28.72 -10.69 -12.20
C ALA A 44 -28.22 -9.70 -13.26
N VAL A 45 -27.60 -8.59 -12.81
CA VAL A 45 -27.06 -7.56 -13.71
C VAL A 45 -25.84 -8.05 -14.48
N LEU A 46 -24.91 -8.76 -13.83
CA LEU A 46 -23.69 -9.31 -14.45
C LEU A 46 -24.02 -10.25 -15.62
N SER A 47 -25.06 -11.06 -15.47
CA SER A 47 -25.54 -11.94 -16.53
C SER A 47 -25.89 -11.17 -17.82
N ASN A 48 -26.39 -9.94 -17.67
CA ASN A 48 -26.75 -9.06 -18.77
C ASN A 48 -25.58 -8.24 -19.33
N LEU A 49 -24.44 -8.15 -18.64
CA LEU A 49 -23.29 -7.37 -19.12
C LEU A 49 -22.53 -8.05 -20.27
N SER A 50 -22.70 -9.36 -20.42
CA SER A 50 -22.05 -10.13 -21.49
C SER A 50 -22.47 -9.69 -22.90
N SER A 51 -23.65 -9.06 -23.04
CA SER A 51 -24.15 -8.54 -24.31
C SER A 51 -23.52 -7.20 -24.71
N LEU A 52 -22.83 -6.50 -23.80
CA LEU A 52 -22.31 -5.15 -24.05
C LEU A 52 -21.01 -5.21 -24.87
N PRO A 53 -21.05 -4.77 -26.14
CA PRO A 53 -19.94 -5.01 -27.06
C PRO A 53 -18.75 -4.07 -26.82
N HIS A 54 -18.83 -3.09 -25.93
CA HIS A 54 -17.75 -2.14 -25.69
C HIS A 54 -17.34 -2.01 -24.21
N LEU A 55 -17.94 -2.81 -23.32
CA LEU A 55 -17.66 -2.73 -21.89
C LEU A 55 -16.20 -3.11 -21.59
N ALA A 56 -15.41 -2.10 -21.23
CA ALA A 56 -13.98 -2.21 -20.97
C ALA A 56 -13.61 -1.97 -19.51
N SER A 57 -14.50 -1.34 -18.72
CA SER A 57 -14.28 -1.00 -17.32
C SER A 57 -15.50 -1.34 -16.46
N LEU A 58 -15.27 -2.02 -15.34
CA LEU A 58 -16.30 -2.36 -14.36
C LEU A 58 -15.77 -2.15 -12.95
N THR A 59 -16.47 -1.31 -12.18
CA THR A 59 -16.23 -1.09 -10.75
C THR A 59 -17.46 -1.54 -9.98
N ILE A 60 -17.23 -2.34 -8.93
CA ILE A 60 -18.28 -2.88 -8.08
C ILE A 60 -17.91 -2.62 -6.62
N GLU A 61 -18.80 -1.96 -5.90
CA GLU A 61 -18.79 -1.87 -4.46
C GLU A 61 -20.11 -2.48 -3.96
N THR A 62 -19.99 -3.50 -3.11
CA THR A 62 -21.15 -4.23 -2.60
C THR A 62 -21.54 -3.75 -1.21
N SER A 63 -22.81 -3.94 -0.83
CA SER A 63 -23.31 -3.52 0.50
C SER A 63 -23.41 -4.65 1.53
N ASN A 64 -23.23 -5.92 1.15
CA ASN A 64 -23.46 -7.08 2.02
C ASN A 64 -22.34 -8.14 2.00
N ILE A 65 -22.29 -8.96 3.06
CA ILE A 65 -21.43 -10.15 3.16
C ILE A 65 -21.92 -11.17 2.13
N GLN A 66 -21.00 -11.76 1.37
CA GLN A 66 -21.38 -12.53 0.20
C GLN A 66 -21.01 -14.01 0.29
N GLU A 67 -22.03 -14.88 0.35
CA GLU A 67 -21.93 -16.34 0.18
C GLU A 67 -21.60 -16.74 -1.28
N GLU A 68 -21.88 -15.85 -2.24
CA GLU A 68 -21.84 -16.11 -3.70
C GLU A 68 -20.64 -15.47 -4.44
N ILE A 69 -19.56 -15.10 -3.74
CA ILE A 69 -18.41 -14.40 -4.37
C ILE A 69 -17.82 -15.17 -5.56
N ASN A 70 -17.84 -16.50 -5.48
CA ASN A 70 -17.38 -17.38 -6.56
C ASN A 70 -18.18 -17.19 -7.85
N ASP A 71 -19.50 -17.02 -7.74
CA ASP A 71 -20.39 -16.85 -8.90
C ASP A 71 -20.19 -15.49 -9.56
N ILE A 72 -19.97 -14.43 -8.76
CA ILE A 72 -19.54 -13.14 -9.29
C ILE A 72 -18.29 -13.30 -10.13
N TYR A 73 -17.22 -13.86 -9.58
CA TYR A 73 -15.95 -13.96 -10.32
C TYR A 73 -16.10 -14.76 -11.60
N ARG A 74 -16.88 -15.87 -11.57
CA ARG A 74 -17.17 -16.65 -12.78
C ARG A 74 -17.87 -15.82 -13.85
N LEU A 75 -18.85 -15.00 -13.47
CA LEU A 75 -19.57 -14.12 -14.41
C LEU A 75 -18.69 -12.99 -14.94
N ILE A 76 -17.81 -12.43 -14.10
CA ILE A 76 -16.88 -11.38 -14.52
C ILE A 76 -15.83 -11.92 -15.49
N PHE A 77 -15.29 -13.11 -15.21
CA PHE A 77 -14.20 -13.67 -16.00
C PHE A 77 -14.63 -14.18 -17.39
N VAL A 78 -15.92 -14.17 -17.70
CA VAL A 78 -16.42 -14.44 -19.07
C VAL A 78 -16.67 -13.16 -19.88
N LEU A 79 -16.48 -11.97 -19.30
CA LEU A 79 -16.68 -10.70 -20.01
C LEU A 79 -15.54 -10.46 -21.02
N PRO A 80 -15.83 -10.46 -22.34
CA PRO A 80 -14.80 -10.65 -23.36
C PRO A 80 -13.90 -9.44 -23.64
N LYS A 81 -14.34 -8.24 -23.26
CA LYS A 81 -13.64 -6.97 -23.54
C LYS A 81 -13.24 -6.20 -22.29
N LEU A 82 -13.51 -6.76 -21.11
CA LEU A 82 -13.21 -6.13 -19.84
C LEU A 82 -11.69 -6.03 -19.65
N LYS A 83 -11.17 -4.80 -19.55
CA LYS A 83 -9.74 -4.51 -19.34
C LYS A 83 -9.46 -4.05 -17.92
N TYR A 84 -10.37 -3.28 -17.33
CA TYR A 84 -10.26 -2.80 -15.96
C TYR A 84 -11.38 -3.40 -15.11
N TYR A 85 -11.00 -3.97 -13.97
CA TYR A 85 -11.95 -4.51 -13.00
C TYR A 85 -11.54 -4.12 -11.59
N ARG A 86 -12.48 -3.53 -10.84
CA ARG A 86 -12.37 -3.29 -9.40
C ARG A 86 -13.56 -3.90 -8.68
N ILE A 87 -13.29 -4.63 -7.60
CA ILE A 87 -14.33 -5.12 -6.70
C ILE A 87 -13.99 -4.83 -5.24
N SER A 88 -14.97 -4.33 -4.50
CA SER A 88 -14.87 -4.01 -3.08
C SER A 88 -15.99 -4.67 -2.27
N PHE A 89 -15.60 -5.28 -1.15
CA PHE A 89 -16.53 -5.84 -0.16
C PHE A 89 -16.26 -5.21 1.21
N PRO A 90 -17.29 -4.67 1.88
CA PRO A 90 -17.12 -3.94 3.14
C PRO A 90 -16.76 -4.84 4.34
N ASN A 91 -17.01 -6.15 4.26
CA ASN A 91 -16.88 -7.08 5.39
C ASN A 91 -16.02 -8.31 5.05
N LYS A 92 -15.74 -9.15 6.05
CA LYS A 92 -15.10 -10.46 5.87
C LYS A 92 -15.89 -11.27 4.83
N CYS A 93 -15.28 -11.53 3.69
CA CYS A 93 -15.85 -12.37 2.66
C CYS A 93 -15.67 -13.85 3.01
N HIS A 94 -16.59 -14.70 2.54
CA HIS A 94 -16.37 -16.14 2.51
C HIS A 94 -15.14 -16.47 1.65
N SER A 95 -14.52 -17.62 1.94
CA SER A 95 -13.37 -18.09 1.19
C SER A 95 -13.71 -18.27 -0.29
N ILE A 96 -12.81 -17.82 -1.15
CA ILE A 96 -12.91 -17.98 -2.60
C ILE A 96 -12.44 -19.39 -2.95
N THR A 97 -13.32 -20.17 -3.55
CA THR A 97 -13.06 -21.55 -3.96
C THR A 97 -13.19 -21.65 -5.47
N LEU A 98 -12.32 -20.94 -6.17
CA LEU A 98 -12.19 -21.04 -7.62
C LEU A 98 -11.12 -22.07 -7.98
N PRO A 99 -11.41 -23.00 -8.92
CA PRO A 99 -10.36 -23.84 -9.48
C PRO A 99 -9.35 -22.97 -10.23
N LEU A 100 -8.15 -23.49 -10.46
CA LEU A 100 -7.20 -22.83 -11.36
C LEU A 100 -7.79 -22.79 -12.78
N ALA A 101 -7.61 -21.65 -13.46
CA ALA A 101 -8.06 -21.50 -14.83
C ALA A 101 -7.39 -22.54 -15.74
N VAL A 102 -8.20 -23.18 -16.58
CA VAL A 102 -7.72 -24.00 -17.70
C VAL A 102 -7.61 -23.13 -18.95
N ASN A 103 -6.66 -23.44 -19.85
CA ASN A 103 -6.18 -22.62 -20.98
C ASN A 103 -7.22 -21.84 -21.84
N ASN A 104 -8.51 -22.16 -21.76
CA ASN A 104 -9.59 -21.51 -22.51
C ASN A 104 -10.42 -20.51 -21.70
N GLN A 105 -10.18 -20.33 -20.39
CA GLN A 105 -10.96 -19.48 -19.49
C GLN A 105 -10.23 -18.17 -19.13
N CYS A 106 -9.51 -17.60 -20.09
CA CYS A 106 -8.68 -16.43 -19.85
C CYS A 106 -9.40 -15.13 -20.19
N THR A 107 -9.36 -14.18 -19.27
CA THR A 107 -9.95 -12.85 -19.44
C THR A 107 -9.09 -11.91 -20.27
N SER A 108 -9.67 -10.79 -20.70
CA SER A 108 -8.94 -9.64 -21.25
C SER A 108 -8.45 -8.65 -20.19
N ILE A 109 -8.59 -8.95 -18.90
CA ILE A 109 -8.31 -8.01 -17.82
C ILE A 109 -6.81 -7.68 -17.80
N GLU A 110 -6.52 -6.39 -17.85
CA GLU A 110 -5.17 -5.80 -17.79
C GLU A 110 -4.94 -5.10 -16.44
N TYR A 111 -6.00 -4.67 -15.74
CA TYR A 111 -5.97 -3.97 -14.46
C TYR A 111 -6.98 -4.60 -13.50
N LEU A 112 -6.50 -5.15 -12.39
CA LEU A 112 -7.32 -5.83 -11.38
C LEU A 112 -7.11 -5.17 -10.02
N VAL A 113 -8.21 -4.75 -9.38
CA VAL A 113 -8.23 -4.21 -8.02
C VAL A 113 -9.15 -5.07 -7.15
N ILE A 114 -8.57 -5.66 -6.10
CA ILE A 114 -9.23 -6.52 -5.13
C ILE A 114 -9.24 -5.78 -3.80
N ASP A 115 -10.39 -5.24 -3.43
CA ASP A 115 -10.61 -4.45 -2.22
C ASP A 115 -11.47 -5.22 -1.20
N HIS A 116 -10.99 -6.41 -0.84
CA HIS A 116 -11.56 -7.26 0.19
C HIS A 116 -10.52 -8.26 0.67
N TYR A 117 -10.82 -8.93 1.79
CA TYR A 117 -9.94 -9.97 2.32
C TYR A 117 -9.77 -11.12 1.34
N CYS A 118 -8.51 -11.49 1.09
CA CYS A 118 -8.12 -12.57 0.19
C CYS A 118 -6.84 -13.23 0.73
N SER A 119 -6.78 -14.56 0.75
CA SER A 119 -5.56 -15.30 1.05
C SER A 119 -4.67 -15.41 -0.19
N LEU A 120 -3.39 -15.72 0.00
CA LEU A 120 -2.46 -15.91 -1.13
C LEU A 120 -2.91 -17.02 -2.09
N ASN A 121 -3.47 -18.13 -1.58
CA ASN A 121 -3.97 -19.21 -2.43
C ASN A 121 -5.17 -18.76 -3.28
N GLU A 122 -6.08 -17.98 -2.68
CA GLU A 122 -7.22 -17.39 -3.39
C GLU A 122 -6.76 -16.40 -4.45
N LEU A 123 -5.76 -15.57 -4.13
CA LEU A 123 -5.14 -14.65 -5.09
C LEU A 123 -4.53 -15.41 -6.27
N VAL A 124 -3.81 -16.51 -6.02
CA VAL A 124 -3.28 -17.38 -7.09
C VAL A 124 -4.39 -17.91 -7.99
N SER A 125 -5.50 -18.38 -7.42
CA SER A 125 -6.66 -18.81 -8.20
C SER A 125 -7.23 -17.66 -9.04
N LEU A 126 -7.40 -16.47 -8.47
CA LEU A 126 -7.95 -15.31 -9.18
C LEU A 126 -7.07 -14.88 -10.36
N ILE A 127 -5.76 -14.71 -10.12
CA ILE A 127 -4.84 -14.24 -11.17
C ILE A 127 -4.63 -15.26 -12.28
N SER A 128 -4.91 -16.55 -12.04
CA SER A 128 -4.87 -17.59 -13.06
C SER A 128 -5.81 -17.30 -14.24
N TYR A 129 -6.92 -16.60 -14.00
CA TYR A 129 -7.89 -16.17 -15.02
C TYR A 129 -7.46 -14.90 -15.77
N THR A 130 -6.39 -14.21 -15.35
CA THR A 130 -5.99 -12.90 -15.89
C THR A 130 -4.56 -12.92 -16.45
N PRO A 131 -4.24 -13.73 -17.48
CA PRO A 131 -2.86 -13.83 -17.98
C PRO A 131 -2.34 -12.55 -18.68
N LYS A 132 -3.23 -11.62 -19.05
CA LYS A 132 -2.89 -10.33 -19.66
C LYS A 132 -2.67 -9.21 -18.64
N LEU A 133 -2.70 -9.54 -17.35
CA LEU A 133 -2.62 -8.56 -16.27
C LEU A 133 -1.31 -7.76 -16.37
N ARG A 134 -1.44 -6.44 -16.28
CA ARG A 134 -0.33 -5.47 -16.27
C ARG A 134 -0.19 -4.83 -14.90
N ARG A 135 -1.31 -4.61 -14.21
CA ARG A 135 -1.35 -4.07 -12.85
C ARG A 135 -2.29 -4.88 -11.95
N LEU A 136 -1.82 -5.17 -10.74
CA LEU A 136 -2.57 -5.83 -9.69
C LEU A 136 -2.55 -4.96 -8.43
N THR A 137 -3.70 -4.73 -7.84
CA THR A 137 -3.85 -4.05 -6.54
C THR A 137 -4.68 -4.93 -5.63
N VAL A 138 -4.14 -5.27 -4.46
CA VAL A 138 -4.83 -6.06 -3.45
C VAL A 138 -4.68 -5.37 -2.10
N HIS A 139 -5.79 -4.95 -1.50
CA HIS A 139 -5.78 -4.12 -0.28
C HIS A 139 -5.79 -4.91 1.03
N LYS A 140 -6.13 -6.20 1.02
CA LYS A 140 -6.34 -6.95 2.27
C LYS A 140 -5.91 -8.39 2.11
N ILE A 141 -4.60 -8.64 2.09
CA ILE A 141 -4.07 -10.00 2.02
C ILE A 141 -3.98 -10.57 3.43
N LYS A 142 -4.64 -11.71 3.67
CA LYS A 142 -4.58 -12.41 4.95
C LYS A 142 -3.71 -13.66 4.84
N MET A 143 -2.83 -13.87 5.83
CA MET A 143 -2.16 -15.15 6.00
C MET A 143 -3.15 -16.20 6.52
N ASN A 144 -3.29 -17.29 5.77
CA ASN A 144 -3.86 -18.53 6.30
C ASN A 144 -2.70 -19.49 6.52
N ASP A 145 -2.38 -19.71 7.79
CA ASP A 145 -1.39 -20.71 8.23
C ASP A 145 -1.76 -22.07 7.63
N SER A 146 -0.94 -22.57 6.71
CA SER A 146 -0.27 -23.86 6.91
C SER A 146 0.48 -24.35 5.69
N ASN A 147 0.11 -24.02 4.45
CA ASN A 147 0.86 -24.43 3.26
C ASN A 147 0.49 -23.54 2.05
N ILE A 148 1.38 -22.62 1.65
CA ILE A 148 1.27 -22.00 0.33
C ILE A 148 1.49 -23.12 -0.66
N THR A 149 0.42 -23.53 -1.34
CA THR A 149 0.55 -24.55 -2.38
C THR A 149 1.01 -23.80 -3.61
N ILE A 150 2.32 -23.54 -3.67
CA ILE A 150 2.99 -22.90 -4.78
C ILE A 150 2.74 -23.75 -6.01
N SER A 151 1.67 -23.41 -6.75
CA SER A 151 1.36 -24.06 -8.02
C SER A 151 2.28 -23.42 -9.07
N PRO A 152 3.19 -24.17 -9.71
CA PRO A 152 4.26 -23.62 -10.53
C PRO A 152 3.82 -23.03 -11.89
N SER A 153 2.53 -23.10 -12.26
CA SER A 153 2.11 -22.91 -13.65
C SER A 153 1.71 -21.48 -14.07
N ILE A 154 1.49 -20.56 -13.13
CA ILE A 154 0.99 -19.22 -13.47
C ILE A 154 2.15 -18.22 -13.46
N THR A 155 2.57 -17.80 -14.65
CA THR A 155 3.53 -16.70 -14.85
C THR A 155 2.80 -15.54 -15.53
N LEU A 156 2.73 -14.40 -14.85
CA LEU A 156 2.10 -13.19 -15.41
C LEU A 156 3.15 -12.35 -16.14
N ALA A 157 3.53 -12.78 -17.35
CA ALA A 157 4.64 -12.19 -18.09
C ALA A 157 4.51 -10.67 -18.36
N ASN A 158 3.29 -10.16 -18.43
CA ASN A 158 3.00 -8.74 -18.70
C ASN A 158 2.86 -7.89 -17.43
N LEU A 159 2.82 -8.52 -16.25
CA LEU A 159 2.61 -7.83 -14.99
C LEU A 159 3.87 -7.05 -14.63
N ASN A 160 3.73 -5.73 -14.54
CA ASN A 160 4.84 -4.83 -14.26
C ASN A 160 4.59 -3.94 -13.04
N SER A 161 3.37 -3.93 -12.48
CA SER A 161 3.04 -3.12 -11.31
C SER A 161 2.20 -3.93 -10.35
N ILE A 162 2.61 -3.96 -9.07
CA ILE A 162 1.80 -4.53 -8.00
C ILE A 162 1.68 -3.57 -6.82
N PHE A 163 0.52 -3.59 -6.19
CA PHE A 163 0.24 -3.07 -4.87
C PHE A 163 -0.31 -4.23 -4.04
N LEU A 164 0.35 -4.55 -2.94
CA LEU A 164 -0.08 -5.60 -2.01
C LEU A 164 -0.06 -5.03 -0.60
N ASP A 165 -1.22 -5.06 0.04
CA ASP A 165 -1.37 -4.68 1.45
C ASP A 165 -1.59 -5.96 2.27
N PHE A 166 -0.62 -6.27 3.13
CA PHE A 166 -0.58 -7.49 3.91
C PHE A 166 -1.01 -7.24 5.35
N HIS A 167 -1.80 -8.18 5.86
CA HIS A 167 -2.04 -8.28 7.29
C HIS A 167 -1.46 -9.61 7.76
N GLN A 168 -0.62 -9.56 8.81
CA GLN A 168 -0.09 -10.74 9.48
C GLN A 168 0.72 -11.67 8.56
N THR A 169 1.60 -11.15 7.70
CA THR A 169 2.43 -11.95 6.79
C THR A 169 3.92 -11.75 7.08
N THR A 170 4.70 -12.82 6.93
CA THR A 170 6.17 -12.73 7.07
C THR A 170 6.85 -12.36 5.77
N PHE A 171 8.02 -11.73 5.85
CA PHE A 171 8.80 -11.39 4.66
C PHE A 171 9.17 -12.63 3.85
N ASN A 172 9.51 -13.75 4.52
CA ASN A 172 9.85 -15.01 3.84
C ASN A 172 8.75 -15.45 2.87
N ILE A 173 7.50 -15.33 3.30
CA ILE A 173 6.33 -15.69 2.49
C ILE A 173 6.16 -14.72 1.33
N LEU A 174 6.28 -13.42 1.59
CA LEU A 174 6.24 -12.41 0.55
C LEU A 174 7.28 -12.68 -0.52
N GLU A 175 8.55 -12.84 -0.11
CA GLU A 175 9.71 -13.03 -0.97
C GLU A 175 9.50 -14.21 -1.92
N ILE A 176 9.12 -15.38 -1.38
CA ILE A 176 8.82 -16.57 -2.21
C ILE A 176 7.69 -16.26 -3.20
N PHE A 177 6.61 -15.64 -2.72
CA PHE A 177 5.44 -15.35 -3.54
C PHE A 177 5.75 -14.41 -4.71
N ILE A 178 6.40 -13.27 -4.44
CA ILE A 178 6.62 -12.23 -5.47
C ILE A 178 7.70 -12.63 -6.48
N THR A 179 8.73 -13.36 -6.04
CA THR A 179 9.83 -13.79 -6.92
C THR A 179 9.40 -14.85 -7.91
N GLU A 180 8.52 -15.76 -7.51
CA GLU A 180 8.02 -16.82 -8.38
C GLU A 180 6.93 -16.34 -9.34
N LYS A 181 6.07 -15.40 -8.91
CA LYS A 181 4.89 -15.00 -9.69
C LYS A 181 5.13 -13.79 -10.57
N PHE A 182 6.01 -12.89 -10.18
CA PHE A 182 6.12 -11.55 -10.78
C PHE A 182 7.56 -11.18 -11.19
N PRO A 183 8.24 -11.96 -12.05
CA PRO A 183 9.66 -11.72 -12.35
C PRO A 183 9.94 -10.41 -13.13
N ASN A 184 8.93 -9.79 -13.74
CA ASN A 184 9.09 -8.62 -14.63
C ASN A 184 8.61 -7.30 -14.00
N LEU A 185 8.63 -7.20 -12.67
CA LEU A 185 8.15 -5.99 -11.98
C LEU A 185 8.99 -4.76 -12.28
N LYS A 186 8.28 -3.67 -12.55
CA LYS A 186 8.82 -2.30 -12.65
C LYS A 186 8.36 -1.42 -11.49
N SER A 187 7.22 -1.74 -10.88
CA SER A 187 6.68 -1.03 -9.73
C SER A 187 6.21 -2.04 -8.67
N LEU A 188 6.73 -1.87 -7.47
CA LEU A 188 6.39 -2.67 -6.29
C LEU A 188 5.93 -1.72 -5.19
N PHE A 189 4.69 -1.87 -4.76
CA PHE A 189 4.15 -1.21 -3.59
C PHE A 189 3.72 -2.27 -2.59
N ILE A 190 4.22 -2.14 -1.36
CA ILE A 190 3.89 -3.00 -0.23
C ILE A 190 3.38 -2.10 0.90
N ALA A 191 2.24 -2.43 1.46
CA ALA A 191 1.75 -1.87 2.72
C ALA A 191 1.42 -2.99 3.69
N GLY A 192 1.34 -2.64 4.98
CA GLY A 192 0.85 -3.51 6.03
C GLY A 192 1.79 -4.68 6.31
N SER A 193 2.28 -4.77 7.53
CA SER A 193 2.90 -5.99 8.05
C SER A 193 3.14 -5.84 9.56
N ASP A 194 3.03 -6.94 10.30
CA ASP A 194 3.45 -7.00 11.70
C ASP A 194 4.88 -7.57 11.82
N ASP A 195 5.51 -7.94 10.70
CA ASP A 195 6.85 -8.53 10.67
C ASP A 195 7.92 -7.45 10.46
N ILE A 196 8.68 -7.17 11.52
CA ILE A 196 9.75 -6.17 11.51
C ILE A 196 10.85 -6.46 10.48
N THR A 197 10.96 -7.69 9.96
CA THR A 197 11.92 -7.99 8.89
C THR A 197 11.62 -7.29 7.57
N PHE A 198 10.44 -6.67 7.43
CA PHE A 198 10.16 -5.73 6.33
C PHE A 198 11.02 -4.46 6.38
N LEU A 199 11.60 -4.14 7.54
CA LEU A 199 12.54 -3.04 7.69
C LEU A 199 13.99 -3.47 7.46
N ASP A 200 14.27 -4.71 7.03
CA ASP A 200 15.61 -5.19 6.66
C ASP A 200 16.06 -4.63 5.29
N ALA A 201 16.82 -3.54 5.34
CA ALA A 201 17.35 -2.86 4.15
C ALA A 201 18.22 -3.78 3.28
N TYR A 202 19.08 -4.60 3.90
CA TYR A 202 19.97 -5.49 3.18
C TYR A 202 19.17 -6.57 2.44
N ARG A 203 18.17 -7.13 3.09
CA ARG A 203 17.31 -8.16 2.50
C ARG A 203 16.53 -7.64 1.30
N TRP A 204 15.92 -6.45 1.42
CA TRP A 204 15.28 -5.79 0.29
C TRP A 204 16.25 -5.53 -0.85
N GLU A 205 17.46 -5.04 -0.56
CA GLU A 205 18.50 -4.81 -1.56
C GLU A 205 18.85 -6.11 -2.31
N GLN A 206 19.12 -7.21 -1.59
CA GLN A 206 19.42 -8.51 -2.22
C GLN A 206 18.25 -9.03 -3.05
N LEU A 207 17.03 -8.94 -2.53
CA LEU A 207 15.82 -9.36 -3.24
C LEU A 207 15.66 -8.61 -4.56
N ILE A 208 15.81 -7.28 -4.53
CA ILE A 208 15.64 -6.42 -5.71
C ILE A 208 16.76 -6.65 -6.72
N LEU A 209 18.02 -6.74 -6.28
CA LEU A 209 19.15 -6.99 -7.18
C LEU A 209 19.06 -8.36 -7.87
N ASN A 210 18.63 -9.40 -7.15
CA ASN A 210 18.62 -10.76 -7.66
C ASN A 210 17.36 -11.07 -8.50
N HIS A 211 16.21 -10.50 -8.14
CA HIS A 211 14.92 -10.89 -8.73
C HIS A 211 14.21 -9.76 -9.49
N PHE A 212 14.48 -8.50 -9.18
CA PHE A 212 13.79 -7.35 -9.79
C PHE A 212 14.77 -6.30 -10.33
N PRO A 213 15.72 -6.67 -11.21
CA PRO A 213 16.72 -5.72 -11.71
C PRO A 213 16.10 -4.55 -12.50
N GLN A 214 14.90 -4.75 -13.06
CA GLN A 214 14.14 -3.73 -13.79
C GLN A 214 13.19 -2.90 -12.91
N LEU A 215 13.23 -3.07 -11.58
CA LEU A 215 12.38 -2.30 -10.68
C LEU A 215 12.75 -0.82 -10.76
N GLU A 216 11.81 0.01 -11.21
CA GLU A 216 11.97 1.46 -11.35
C GLU A 216 11.38 2.19 -10.13
N LYS A 217 10.36 1.60 -9.51
CA LYS A 217 9.57 2.18 -8.43
C LYS A 217 9.41 1.19 -7.30
N PHE A 218 9.79 1.62 -6.10
CA PHE A 218 9.60 0.86 -4.87
C PHE A 218 8.94 1.76 -3.84
N TYR A 219 7.90 1.22 -3.21
CA TYR A 219 7.18 1.83 -2.12
C TYR A 219 6.93 0.79 -1.03
N LEU A 220 7.26 1.15 0.19
CA LEU A 220 6.98 0.38 1.39
C LEU A 220 6.30 1.30 2.39
N VAL A 221 5.23 0.83 3.02
CA VAL A 221 4.62 1.45 4.21
C VAL A 221 4.51 0.37 5.29
N TYR A 222 5.00 0.67 6.48
CA TYR A 222 5.00 -0.22 7.63
C TYR A 222 4.60 0.55 8.88
N ASP A 223 3.50 0.15 9.51
CA ASP A 223 2.96 0.79 10.71
C ASP A 223 3.33 -0.03 11.95
N ASP A 224 4.08 0.58 12.86
CA ASP A 224 4.50 0.00 14.14
C ASP A 224 3.65 0.57 15.27
N LEU A 225 2.60 -0.14 15.66
CA LEU A 225 1.69 0.28 16.74
C LEU A 225 2.44 0.31 18.09
N LEU A 226 2.32 1.40 18.83
CA LEU A 226 3.01 1.62 20.12
C LEU A 226 2.39 0.84 21.31
N ASP A 227 1.44 -0.08 21.06
CA ASP A 227 0.58 -0.65 22.10
C ASP A 227 1.23 -1.85 22.83
N ASN A 228 2.09 -1.53 23.82
CA ASN A 228 2.85 -2.36 24.79
C ASN A 228 4.34 -2.58 24.46
N GLU A 229 5.19 -1.76 25.10
CA GLU A 229 6.66 -1.76 25.03
C GLU A 229 7.34 -3.14 25.25
N GLU A 230 6.69 -4.09 25.91
CA GLU A 230 7.27 -5.40 26.26
C GLU A 230 7.11 -6.48 25.17
N LYS A 231 6.31 -6.24 24.12
CA LYS A 231 5.96 -7.29 23.14
C LYS A 231 6.55 -7.12 21.74
N TYR A 232 7.06 -5.94 21.39
CA TYR A 232 7.51 -5.71 20.03
C TYR A 232 9.00 -6.01 19.87
N PRO A 233 9.37 -6.88 18.91
CA PRO A 233 10.76 -7.22 18.67
C PRO A 233 11.51 -5.97 18.22
N ARG A 234 12.60 -5.62 18.89
CA ARG A 234 13.56 -4.65 18.34
C ARG A 234 14.20 -5.28 17.11
N PHE A 235 14.46 -4.49 16.07
CA PHE A 235 15.17 -5.01 14.92
C PHE A 235 16.60 -5.39 15.36
N THR A 236 16.91 -6.69 15.34
CA THR A 236 18.24 -7.22 15.75
C THR A 236 19.11 -7.63 14.55
N GLY A 237 18.74 -7.25 13.33
CA GLY A 237 19.53 -7.56 12.14
C GLY A 237 20.82 -6.75 12.06
N ARG A 238 21.55 -6.90 10.95
CA ARG A 238 22.75 -6.07 10.69
C ARG A 238 22.34 -4.60 10.67
N SER A 239 23.25 -3.69 11.05
CA SER A 239 23.05 -2.24 10.95
C SER A 239 22.48 -1.90 9.57
N ASN A 240 21.16 -1.70 9.53
CA ASN A 240 20.40 -1.51 8.32
C ASN A 240 20.70 -0.11 7.83
N GLU A 241 21.24 -0.01 6.62
CA GLU A 241 21.51 1.29 6.05
C GLU A 241 20.65 1.42 4.80
N PHE A 242 19.41 1.91 5.00
CA PHE A 242 18.65 2.57 3.93
C PHE A 242 19.36 3.81 3.35
N SER A 243 20.61 4.05 3.78
CA SER A 243 21.59 4.98 3.26
C SER A 243 22.73 4.33 2.46
N SER A 244 22.64 3.04 2.10
CA SER A 244 23.65 2.41 1.21
C SER A 244 23.63 3.06 -0.17
N SER A 245 24.71 2.89 -0.95
CA SER A 245 24.78 3.43 -2.31
C SER A 245 23.63 2.94 -3.20
N PHE A 246 23.14 1.71 -2.97
CA PHE A 246 21.97 1.16 -3.68
C PHE A 246 20.72 2.04 -3.52
N TRP A 247 20.39 2.43 -2.28
CA TRP A 247 19.21 3.26 -1.98
C TRP A 247 19.37 4.68 -2.52
N ILE A 248 20.56 5.27 -2.33
CA ILE A 248 20.89 6.62 -2.77
C ILE A 248 20.85 6.73 -4.31
N GLU A 249 21.51 5.82 -5.02
CA GLU A 249 21.56 5.82 -6.49
C GLU A 249 20.17 5.65 -7.13
N ARG A 250 19.29 4.89 -6.47
CA ARG A 250 17.89 4.69 -6.89
C ARG A 250 16.95 5.82 -6.47
N GLN A 251 17.43 6.77 -5.67
CA GLN A 251 16.62 7.88 -5.12
C GLN A 251 15.38 7.38 -4.36
N TRP A 252 15.54 6.26 -3.63
CA TRP A 252 14.53 5.73 -2.74
C TRP A 252 14.88 6.15 -1.33
N LEU A 253 13.99 6.95 -0.73
CA LEU A 253 14.22 7.59 0.55
C LEU A 253 13.47 6.84 1.64
N PHE A 254 14.12 6.69 2.79
CA PHE A 254 13.48 6.15 3.98
C PHE A 254 13.02 7.28 4.88
N GLU A 255 11.80 7.18 5.38
CA GLU A 255 11.18 8.14 6.26
C GLU A 255 10.57 7.38 7.44
N ALA A 256 10.77 7.88 8.64
CA ALA A 256 10.08 7.44 9.84
C ALA A 256 9.26 8.63 10.35
N GLU A 257 7.99 8.39 10.64
CA GLU A 257 7.08 9.38 11.20
C GLU A 257 6.53 8.85 12.52
N ILE A 258 6.91 9.51 13.62
CA ILE A 258 6.43 9.17 14.95
C ILE A 258 5.15 9.98 15.21
N LYS A 259 4.05 9.25 15.39
CA LYS A 259 2.69 9.73 15.66
C LYS A 259 2.30 9.42 17.11
N ASP A 260 1.11 9.86 17.53
CA ASP A 260 0.58 9.63 18.89
C ASP A 260 0.49 8.13 19.25
N THR A 261 0.14 7.28 18.27
CA THR A 261 -0.20 5.87 18.51
C THR A 261 0.73 4.86 17.85
N ASP A 262 1.61 5.31 16.97
CA ASP A 262 2.32 4.47 16.02
C ASP A 262 3.55 5.17 15.45
N ILE A 263 4.48 4.37 14.92
CA ILE A 263 5.55 4.84 14.04
C ILE A 263 5.26 4.31 12.64
N GLU A 264 5.06 5.21 11.70
CA GLU A 264 4.95 4.86 10.29
C GLU A 264 6.34 4.93 9.66
N TYR A 265 6.77 3.84 9.04
CA TYR A 265 8.00 3.77 8.27
C TYR A 265 7.66 3.65 6.78
N THR A 266 8.17 4.60 6.00
CA THR A 266 7.88 4.69 4.57
C THR A 266 9.18 4.67 3.76
N ILE A 267 9.18 3.90 2.67
CA ILE A 267 10.17 4.03 1.60
C ILE A 267 9.44 4.54 0.37
N CYS A 268 9.92 5.62 -0.24
CA CYS A 268 9.31 6.14 -1.44
C CYS A 268 10.33 6.70 -2.43
N SER A 269 9.97 6.69 -3.72
CA SER A 269 10.80 7.35 -4.73
C SER A 269 10.66 8.87 -4.61
N TYR A 270 11.80 9.58 -4.57
CA TYR A 270 11.85 11.05 -4.41
C TYR A 270 10.91 11.83 -5.33
N ARG A 271 10.67 11.33 -6.55
CA ARG A 271 9.80 11.98 -7.54
C ARG A 271 8.31 12.04 -7.15
N LYS A 272 7.88 11.44 -6.03
CA LYS A 272 6.45 11.33 -5.69
C LYS A 272 5.98 12.10 -4.46
N ARG A 273 6.84 12.77 -3.68
CA ARG A 273 6.41 13.69 -2.59
C ARG A 273 5.71 14.98 -3.10
N TRP A 274 5.26 15.00 -4.36
CA TRP A 274 4.84 16.20 -5.10
C TRP A 274 3.35 16.23 -5.45
N TYR A 275 2.56 15.21 -5.11
CA TYR A 275 1.12 15.22 -5.30
C TYR A 275 0.45 14.45 -4.20
N ASP A 276 0.16 15.15 -3.10
CA ASP A 276 -1.21 15.36 -2.64
C ASP A 276 -1.23 16.74 -1.94
N ASP A 277 -1.86 17.72 -2.60
CA ASP A 277 -2.36 19.02 -2.10
C ASP A 277 -1.54 19.83 -1.06
N ILE A 278 -0.69 20.79 -1.52
CA ILE A 278 -0.69 22.20 -1.06
C ILE A 278 -0.09 23.08 -2.19
N GLU A 279 -0.91 24.02 -2.67
CA GLU A 279 -0.51 25.16 -3.48
C GLU A 279 0.58 26.01 -2.79
N ASP A 280 1.47 26.55 -3.61
CA ASP A 280 2.38 27.66 -3.33
C ASP A 280 3.68 27.39 -2.53
N ASN A 281 4.77 27.69 -3.26
CA ASN A 281 6.12 28.00 -2.79
C ASN A 281 6.93 26.87 -2.16
N ILE A 282 7.71 26.14 -2.97
CA ILE A 282 9.16 25.97 -2.77
C ILE A 282 9.78 25.70 -4.15
N ALA A 283 10.04 26.77 -4.89
CA ALA A 283 11.11 26.82 -5.88
C ALA A 283 12.35 27.35 -5.15
N ASN A 284 13.03 26.50 -4.36
CA ASN A 284 14.40 26.69 -3.84
C ASN A 284 14.68 25.71 -2.70
N ARG A 285 14.93 24.44 -3.02
CA ARG A 285 15.68 23.56 -2.11
C ARG A 285 16.77 22.86 -2.88
N ASP A 286 17.87 23.59 -3.06
CA ASP A 286 19.20 23.03 -3.30
C ASP A 286 19.74 22.49 -1.97
N VAL A 287 19.16 21.41 -1.44
CA VAL A 287 19.85 20.65 -0.39
C VAL A 287 20.80 19.70 -1.13
N LYS A 288 22.07 19.55 -0.72
CA LYS A 288 22.93 18.54 -1.34
C LYS A 288 22.38 17.16 -0.98
N HIS A 289 21.66 16.59 -1.94
CA HIS A 289 20.69 15.52 -1.74
C HIS A 289 21.30 14.09 -1.71
N SER A 290 22.33 13.83 -0.89
CA SER A 290 23.08 12.55 -0.93
C SER A 290 22.75 11.52 0.16
N THR A 291 21.92 11.81 1.17
CA THR A 291 21.64 10.89 2.30
C THR A 291 20.27 11.19 2.97
N PHE A 292 19.14 10.74 2.40
CA PHE A 292 17.81 10.99 2.98
C PHE A 292 17.29 9.82 3.78
N THR A 293 17.57 9.88 5.07
CA THR A 293 16.75 9.24 6.08
C THR A 293 16.13 10.37 6.91
N ASN A 294 14.81 10.45 6.86
CA ASN A 294 14.04 11.51 7.49
C ASN A 294 13.35 10.98 8.74
N LEU A 295 13.38 11.74 9.82
CA LEU A 295 12.55 11.53 11.00
C LEU A 295 11.59 12.70 11.14
N THR A 296 10.30 12.41 11.17
CA THR A 296 9.23 13.39 11.35
C THR A 296 8.51 13.14 12.67
N PHE A 297 8.18 14.22 13.38
CA PHE A 297 7.30 14.17 14.56
C PHE A 297 5.98 14.87 14.27
N GLU A 298 4.87 14.13 14.37
CA GLU A 298 3.51 14.63 14.15
C GLU A 298 2.58 14.29 15.32
N CYS A 299 1.89 15.30 15.87
CA CYS A 299 0.83 15.17 16.86
C CYS A 299 1.20 14.39 18.15
N VAL A 300 2.42 14.54 18.67
CA VAL A 300 2.86 13.86 19.89
C VAL A 300 2.47 14.69 21.13
N PRO A 301 1.71 14.16 22.11
CA PRO A 301 1.37 14.89 23.32
C PRO A 301 2.61 15.26 24.14
N SER A 302 2.65 16.46 24.73
CA SER A 302 3.76 16.93 25.58
C SER A 302 4.15 15.93 26.69
N SER A 303 3.19 15.16 27.21
CA SER A 303 3.42 14.15 28.25
C SER A 303 4.16 12.90 27.77
N MET A 304 4.17 12.60 26.48
CA MET A 304 4.90 11.44 25.93
C MET A 304 6.38 11.74 25.66
N PHE A 305 6.76 13.02 25.62
CA PHE A 305 8.11 13.43 25.21
C PHE A 305 9.22 13.05 26.18
N GLU A 306 8.96 13.07 27.48
CA GLU A 306 10.04 12.87 28.45
C GLU A 306 10.42 11.40 28.63
N GLU A 307 9.47 10.47 28.50
CA GLU A 307 9.68 9.04 28.80
C GLU A 307 9.65 8.10 27.59
N VAL A 308 8.77 8.36 26.61
CA VAL A 308 8.50 7.42 25.50
C VAL A 308 9.38 7.75 24.30
N MET A 309 9.47 9.03 23.97
CA MET A 309 10.15 9.51 22.76
C MET A 309 11.62 9.10 22.61
N PRO A 310 12.48 9.13 23.66
CA PRO A 310 13.84 8.62 23.55
C PRO A 310 13.89 7.16 23.11
N LYS A 311 12.98 6.32 23.62
CA LYS A 311 12.91 4.90 23.27
C LYS A 311 12.46 4.72 21.83
N GLU A 312 11.50 5.50 21.37
CA GLU A 312 11.03 5.45 19.97
C GLU A 312 12.10 5.92 18.99
N ILE A 313 12.84 6.97 19.33
CA ILE A 313 14.01 7.41 18.55
C ILE A 313 15.07 6.30 18.52
N GLU A 314 15.40 5.71 19.66
CA GLU A 314 16.32 4.58 19.73
C GLU A 314 15.86 3.40 18.86
N ARG A 315 14.55 3.10 18.82
CA ARG A 315 13.96 2.08 17.94
C ARG A 315 14.19 2.43 16.47
N VAL A 316 13.89 3.65 16.04
CA VAL A 316 14.17 4.09 14.66
C VAL A 316 15.68 3.98 14.34
N LEU A 317 16.54 4.34 15.29
CA LEU A 317 18.00 4.25 15.14
C LEU A 317 18.52 2.81 15.06
N THR A 318 17.78 1.81 15.54
CA THR A 318 18.11 0.39 15.28
C THR A 318 17.91 0.01 13.82
N ILE A 319 17.08 0.75 13.09
CA ILE A 319 16.74 0.51 11.69
C ILE A 319 17.59 1.35 10.76
N THR A 320 17.88 2.61 11.07
CA THR A 320 18.76 3.41 10.21
C THR A 320 19.30 4.66 10.91
N LYS A 321 20.40 5.21 10.39
CA LYS A 321 20.89 6.54 10.81
C LYS A 321 19.95 7.60 10.29
N ILE A 322 19.75 8.69 11.02
CA ILE A 322 18.88 9.80 10.61
C ILE A 322 19.73 11.03 10.29
N TYR A 323 19.53 11.59 9.09
CA TYR A 323 20.26 12.79 8.64
C TYR A 323 19.39 14.05 8.62
N HIS A 324 18.07 13.91 8.59
CA HIS A 324 17.13 15.02 8.54
C HIS A 324 16.05 14.85 9.59
N LEU A 325 15.84 15.89 10.40
CA LEU A 325 14.82 15.93 11.43
C LEU A 325 13.80 17.03 11.10
N GLU A 326 12.52 16.67 11.05
CA GLU A 326 11.40 17.58 10.86
C GLU A 326 10.41 17.48 12.05
N ILE A 327 10.14 18.62 12.69
CA ILE A 327 9.20 18.71 13.81
C ILE A 327 7.98 19.51 13.35
N LEU A 328 6.84 18.84 13.18
CA LEU A 328 5.56 19.44 12.80
C LEU A 328 4.72 19.85 14.02
N GLU A 329 5.05 19.32 15.20
CA GLU A 329 4.32 19.52 16.44
C GLU A 329 4.13 20.99 16.82
N LYS A 330 2.93 21.33 17.28
CA LYS A 330 2.62 22.67 17.79
C LYS A 330 3.01 22.73 19.26
N LYS A 331 3.96 23.61 19.59
CA LYS A 331 4.47 23.84 20.97
C LYS A 331 5.48 22.77 21.45
N PHE A 332 6.42 22.38 20.59
CA PHE A 332 7.56 21.57 21.00
C PHE A 332 8.45 22.32 22.00
N SER A 333 8.80 21.71 23.13
CA SER A 333 9.61 22.36 24.18
C SER A 333 11.10 22.33 23.84
N ILE A 334 11.85 23.36 24.23
CA ILE A 334 13.31 23.42 24.02
C ILE A 334 14.05 22.25 24.73
N PRO A 335 13.71 21.87 25.99
CA PRO A 335 14.36 20.73 26.64
C PRO A 335 14.17 19.42 25.85
N ALA A 336 12.96 19.16 25.35
CA ALA A 336 12.69 17.99 24.50
C ALA A 336 13.51 18.06 23.20
N LEU A 337 13.66 19.25 22.59
CA LEU A 337 14.45 19.41 21.36
C LEU A 337 15.91 19.06 21.58
N ILE A 338 16.49 19.54 22.67
CA ILE A 338 17.87 19.22 23.04
C ILE A 338 18.02 17.71 23.23
N GLN A 339 17.08 17.07 23.93
CA GLN A 339 17.10 15.62 24.13
C GLN A 339 17.05 14.86 22.80
N VAL A 340 16.14 15.23 21.89
CA VAL A 340 16.01 14.60 20.56
C VAL A 340 17.28 14.79 19.73
N VAL A 341 17.82 16.01 19.66
CA VAL A 341 19.04 16.29 18.89
C VAL A 341 20.25 15.52 19.45
N ASN A 342 20.36 15.40 20.77
CA ASN A 342 21.44 14.63 21.40
C ASN A 342 21.37 13.12 21.09
N LEU A 343 20.18 12.59 20.80
CA LEU A 343 20.00 11.20 20.38
C LEU A 343 20.36 10.98 18.90
N LEU A 344 20.49 12.04 18.11
CA LEU A 344 20.61 12.01 16.66
C LEU A 344 21.91 12.69 16.21
N PRO A 345 23.08 12.09 16.52
CA PRO A 345 24.39 12.73 16.34
C PRO A 345 24.76 13.01 14.88
N ASP A 346 24.12 12.33 13.93
CA ASP A 346 24.41 12.43 12.50
C ASP A 346 23.49 13.41 11.75
N ILE A 347 22.62 14.17 12.44
CA ILE A 347 21.73 15.13 11.79
C ILE A 347 22.53 16.20 11.04
N THR A 348 22.15 16.41 9.79
CA THR A 348 22.68 17.48 8.93
C THR A 348 21.68 18.61 8.71
N THR A 349 20.39 18.34 8.85
CA THR A 349 19.35 19.38 8.76
C THR A 349 18.27 19.23 9.81
N LEU A 350 17.83 20.36 10.36
CA LEU A 350 16.75 20.46 11.33
C LEU A 350 15.70 21.45 10.81
N LYS A 351 14.45 21.03 10.71
CA LYS A 351 13.30 21.87 10.36
C LYS A 351 12.27 21.84 11.48
N ILE A 352 11.90 23.00 12.01
CA ILE A 352 10.95 23.13 13.12
C ILE A 352 9.85 24.11 12.70
N HIS A 353 8.59 23.70 12.84
CA HIS A 353 7.45 24.53 12.45
C HIS A 353 6.98 25.46 13.57
N SER A 354 7.06 25.04 14.83
CA SER A 354 6.64 25.83 15.99
C SER A 354 7.40 25.42 17.25
N LEU A 355 7.94 26.39 17.98
CA LEU A 355 8.56 26.18 19.30
C LEU A 355 7.69 26.80 20.39
N SER A 356 7.55 26.09 21.52
CA SER A 356 7.04 26.68 22.76
C SER A 356 8.16 27.46 23.45
N THR A 357 7.89 28.71 23.83
CA THR A 357 8.88 29.58 24.53
C THR A 357 8.48 29.86 25.98
N ASP A 358 7.59 29.05 26.55
CA ASP A 358 7.20 29.23 27.95
C ASP A 358 8.40 28.94 28.88
N GLU A 359 8.90 30.04 29.46
CA GLU A 359 9.87 30.20 30.55
C GLU A 359 11.39 30.19 30.23
N THR A 360 11.95 31.41 30.13
CA THR A 360 13.30 31.84 30.58
C THR A 360 14.57 31.24 29.97
N THR A 361 14.50 30.43 28.91
CA THR A 361 15.72 30.00 28.18
C THR A 361 15.97 30.88 26.96
N GLU A 362 16.72 31.97 27.13
CA GLU A 362 17.46 32.61 26.05
C GLU A 362 18.60 31.66 25.62
N LEU A 363 18.26 30.62 24.86
CA LEU A 363 19.25 29.80 24.15
C LEU A 363 19.38 30.37 22.74
N THR A 364 20.59 30.82 22.41
CA THR A 364 20.85 31.23 21.03
C THR A 364 20.92 29.98 20.17
N LEU A 365 20.37 30.03 18.95
CA LEU A 365 20.45 28.96 17.94
C LEU A 365 21.87 28.40 17.71
N LYS A 366 22.92 29.15 18.11
CA LYS A 366 24.32 28.71 18.11
C LYS A 366 24.65 27.68 19.20
N GLU A 367 23.95 27.66 20.33
CA GLU A 367 24.14 26.71 21.44
C GLU A 367 23.37 25.40 21.21
N LEU A 368 22.40 25.38 20.28
CA LEU A 368 21.70 24.18 19.84
C LEU A 368 22.45 23.37 18.75
N LEU A 369 23.51 23.94 18.18
CA LEU A 369 24.22 23.40 16.98
C LEU A 369 25.73 23.21 17.20
N ILE A 370 26.19 23.27 18.45
CA ILE A 370 27.56 22.90 18.90
C ILE A 370 27.40 21.79 19.93
#